data_AF-A0A933HXD6-F1
#
_entry.id   AF-A0A933HXD6-F1
#
_cell.length_a   1.000
_cell.length_b   1.000
_cell.length_c   1.000
_cell.angle_alpha   90.00
_cell.angle_beta   90.00
_cell.angle_gamma   90.00
#
_symmetry.space_group_name_H-M   'P 1'
#
loop_
_entity.id
_entity.type
_entity.pdbx_description
1 polymer ?
#
loop_
_entity_poly.entity_id
_entity_poly.type
_entity_poly.pdbx_seq_one_letter_code
_entity_poly.pdbx_strand_id
1 'polypeptide(L)'
;MRFRLLYTDEAASNLAHLGSSPALARKLKVVQKTLGLMETNLRHPSLNTHKFESLQGMKGEPVFESYAENNTPGACRVFWHYTTDKRGFITVVAITAHP
;
A
#
# COMPACT_ATOMS: atom_id res chain seq x y z
N MET A 1 -10.23 -14.44 -3.75
CA MET A 1 -9.14 -14.87 -2.85
C MET A 1 -8.89 -13.73 -1.87
N ARG A 2 -8.88 -14.00 -0.57
CA ARG A 2 -8.70 -12.95 0.45
C ARG A 2 -7.25 -12.94 0.90
N PHE A 3 -6.60 -11.78 0.84
CA PHE A 3 -5.27 -11.55 1.38
C PHE A 3 -5.35 -11.05 2.81
N ARG A 4 -4.34 -11.37 3.61
CA ARG A 4 -4.05 -10.70 4.88
C ARG A 4 -2.86 -9.77 4.69
N LEU A 5 -2.95 -8.57 5.26
CA LEU A 5 -1.89 -7.59 5.16
C LEU A 5 -0.92 -7.73 6.34
N LEU A 6 0.37 -7.75 6.03
CA LEU A 6 1.44 -7.50 6.99
C LEU A 6 1.98 -6.09 6.74
N TYR A 7 2.49 -5.45 7.78
CA TYR A 7 3.05 -4.11 7.68
C TYR A 7 4.50 -4.15 8.16
N THR A 8 5.38 -3.50 7.42
CA THR A 8 6.71 -3.12 7.92
C THR A 8 6.57 -2.01 8.97
N ASP A 9 7.63 -1.76 9.73
CA ASP A 9 7.68 -0.64 10.67
C ASP A 9 7.47 0.71 9.97
N GLU A 10 7.99 0.87 8.75
CA GLU A 10 7.79 2.05 7.91
C GLU A 10 6.31 2.23 7.54
N ALA A 11 5.67 1.20 6.99
CA ALA A 11 4.26 1.27 6.62
C ALA A 11 3.35 1.54 7.84
N ALA A 12 3.67 0.94 8.99
CA ALA A 12 2.95 1.17 10.24
C ALA A 12 3.10 2.63 10.71
N SER A 13 4.33 3.17 10.66
CA SER A 13 4.61 4.57 10.98
C SER A 13 3.89 5.54 10.03
N ASN A 14 3.89 5.25 8.73
CA ASN A 14 3.17 6.05 7.74
C ASN A 14 1.66 6.09 8.05
N LEU A 15 1.06 4.93 8.35
CA LEU A 15 -0.36 4.85 8.68
C LEU A 15 -0.70 5.60 9.97
N ALA A 16 0.16 5.49 10.99
CA ALA A 16 0.02 6.23 12.24
C ALA A 16 0.12 7.74 12.01
N HIS A 17 1.05 8.19 11.15
CA HIS A 17 1.17 9.60 10.78
C HIS A 17 -0.10 10.11 10.09
N LEU A 18 -0.68 9.34 9.16
CA LEU A 18 -1.96 9.71 8.52
C LEU A 18 -3.11 9.84 9.53
N GLY A 19 -3.05 9.14 10.66
CA GLY A 19 -4.00 9.25 11.77
C GLY A 19 -3.69 10.34 12.80
N SER A 20 -2.57 11.05 12.68
CA SER A 20 -2.10 11.98 13.72
C SER A 20 -2.84 13.32 13.76
N SER A 21 -3.56 13.70 12.69
CA SER A 21 -4.21 15.01 12.58
C SER A 21 -5.50 14.96 11.74
N PRO A 22 -6.53 15.75 12.10
CA PRO A 22 -7.74 15.90 11.29
C PRO A 22 -7.49 16.33 9.84
N ALA A 23 -6.42 17.08 9.59
CA ALA A 23 -6.06 17.52 8.23
C ALA A 23 -5.75 16.35 7.29
N LEU A 24 -5.31 15.20 7.83
CA LEU A 24 -4.96 14.00 7.07
C LEU A 24 -6.11 12.98 7.02
N ALA A 25 -7.23 13.23 7.69
CA ALA A 25 -8.33 12.27 7.82
C ALA A 25 -8.90 11.79 6.47
N ARG A 26 -8.97 12.69 5.48
CA ARG A 26 -9.39 12.33 4.12
C ARG A 26 -8.43 11.33 3.49
N LYS A 27 -7.13 11.60 3.59
CA LYS A 27 -6.07 10.73 3.03
C LYS A 27 -6.06 9.39 3.74
N LEU A 28 -6.17 9.38 5.07
CA LEU A 28 -6.29 8.15 5.86
C LEU A 28 -7.47 7.29 5.40
N LYS A 29 -8.66 7.89 5.22
CA LYS A 29 -9.86 7.16 4.77
C LYS A 29 -9.66 6.51 3.41
N VAL A 30 -9.03 7.21 2.49
CA VAL A 30 -8.74 6.68 1.15
C VAL A 30 -7.73 5.53 1.23
N VAL A 31 -6.64 5.69 1.99
CA VAL A 31 -5.65 4.62 2.23
C VAL A 31 -6.29 3.38 2.85
N GLN A 32 -7.13 3.54 3.88
CA GLN A 32 -7.85 2.43 4.51
C GLN A 32 -8.77 1.70 3.52
N LYS A 33 -9.46 2.44 2.65
CA LYS A 33 -10.27 1.86 1.57
C LYS A 33 -9.40 1.05 0.59
N THR A 34 -8.25 1.59 0.20
CA THR A 34 -7.29 0.90 -0.67
C THR A 34 -6.76 -0.39 -0.02
N LEU A 35 -6.39 -0.35 1.26
CA LEU A 35 -5.96 -1.54 2.02
C LEU A 35 -7.07 -2.61 2.07
N GLY A 36 -8.31 -2.22 2.36
CA GLY A 36 -9.46 -3.15 2.35
C GLY A 36 -9.76 -3.73 0.97
N LEU A 37 -9.54 -2.97 -0.11
CA LEU A 37 -9.60 -3.49 -1.48
C LEU A 37 -8.46 -4.47 -1.75
N MET A 38 -7.23 -4.21 -1.28
CA MET A 38 -6.11 -5.14 -1.45
C MET A 38 -6.36 -6.48 -0.73
N GLU A 39 -7.01 -6.45 0.44
CA GLU A 39 -7.42 -7.67 1.15
C GLU A 39 -8.45 -8.50 0.38
N THR A 40 -9.37 -7.86 -0.33
CA THR A 40 -10.55 -8.53 -0.88
C THR A 40 -10.49 -8.76 -2.39
N ASN A 41 -9.86 -7.84 -3.12
CA ASN A 41 -9.74 -7.82 -4.57
C ASN A 41 -8.51 -7.02 -5.03
N LEU A 42 -7.34 -7.67 -5.01
CA LEU A 42 -6.07 -7.09 -5.45
C LEU A 42 -6.01 -6.75 -6.95
N ARG A 43 -7.00 -7.19 -7.75
CA ARG A 43 -7.12 -6.88 -9.19
C ARG A 43 -8.15 -5.77 -9.46
N HIS A 44 -8.66 -5.12 -8.42
CA HIS A 44 -9.65 -4.07 -8.59
C HIS A 44 -9.06 -2.91 -9.43
N PRO A 45 -9.74 -2.46 -10.50
CA PRO A 45 -9.17 -1.47 -11.42
C PRO A 45 -8.74 -0.15 -10.76
N SER A 46 -9.42 0.27 -9.69
CA SER A 46 -9.07 1.49 -8.96
C SER A 46 -7.71 1.43 -8.26
N LEU A 47 -7.19 0.22 -8.00
CA LEU A 47 -5.86 0.06 -7.40
C LEU A 47 -4.76 0.38 -8.42
N ASN A 48 -5.05 0.35 -9.72
CA ASN A 48 -4.10 0.62 -10.81
C ASN A 48 -2.68 0.06 -10.56
N THR A 49 -2.64 -1.21 -10.20
CA THR A 49 -1.42 -1.84 -9.67
C THR A 49 -0.43 -2.13 -10.77
N HIS A 50 0.82 -1.77 -10.56
CA HIS A 50 1.91 -2.13 -11.45
C HIS A 50 3.20 -2.42 -10.67
N LYS A 51 4.12 -3.11 -11.34
CA LYS A 51 5.43 -3.43 -10.77
C LYS A 51 6.23 -2.12 -10.66
N PHE A 52 6.83 -1.90 -9.50
CA PHE A 52 7.73 -0.78 -9.25
C PHE A 52 9.16 -1.26 -9.50
N GLU A 53 9.79 -0.79 -10.57
CA GLU A 53 11.06 -1.36 -11.05
C GLU A 53 12.27 -0.95 -10.22
N SER A 54 12.20 0.21 -9.56
CA SER A 54 13.32 0.81 -8.83
C SER A 54 13.47 0.33 -7.38
N LEU A 55 12.56 -0.52 -6.89
CA LEU A 55 12.61 -1.05 -5.52
C LEU A 55 12.43 -2.56 -5.53
N GLN A 56 13.18 -3.24 -4.66
CA GLN A 56 12.99 -4.65 -4.36
C GLN A 56 12.77 -4.81 -2.86
N GLY A 57 12.04 -5.85 -2.48
CA GLY A 57 11.90 -6.25 -1.08
C GLY A 57 13.24 -6.68 -0.50
N MET A 58 13.31 -6.81 0.83
CA MET A 58 14.55 -7.15 1.54
C MET A 58 15.18 -8.49 1.08
N LYS A 59 14.40 -9.41 0.51
CA LYS A 59 14.87 -10.68 -0.03
C LYS A 59 14.86 -10.71 -1.57
N GLY A 60 14.80 -9.54 -2.22
CA GLY A 60 14.72 -9.42 -3.68
C GLY A 60 13.29 -9.59 -4.23
N GLU A 61 12.25 -9.46 -3.40
CA GLU A 61 10.88 -9.58 -3.87
C GLU A 61 10.54 -8.46 -4.86
N PRO A 62 9.83 -8.75 -5.96
CA PRO A 62 9.23 -7.72 -6.80
C PRO A 62 8.27 -6.85 -5.99
N VAL A 63 8.54 -5.54 -5.93
CA VAL A 63 7.62 -4.59 -5.32
C VAL A 63 6.62 -4.10 -6.35
N PHE A 64 5.40 -3.88 -5.90
CA PHE A 64 4.31 -3.31 -6.66
C PHE A 64 3.86 -2.02 -5.98
N GLU A 65 3.36 -1.09 -6.78
CA GLU A 65 2.65 0.08 -6.27
C GLU A 65 1.17 -0.02 -6.62
N SER A 66 0.32 0.39 -5.68
CA SER A 66 -1.12 0.55 -5.87
C SER A 66 -1.54 1.97 -5.53
N TYR A 67 -2.49 2.49 -6.28
CA TYR A 67 -2.94 3.88 -6.18
C TYR A 67 -3.93 3.99 -5.03
N ALA A 68 -3.61 4.82 -4.04
CA ALA A 68 -4.58 5.27 -3.05
C ALA A 68 -5.31 6.50 -3.57
N GLU A 69 -4.56 7.48 -4.05
CA GLU A 69 -5.10 8.69 -4.69
C GLU A 69 -4.60 8.77 -6.13
N ASN A 70 -5.26 9.53 -7.00
CA ASN A 70 -4.77 9.77 -8.35
C ASN A 70 -5.10 11.20 -8.81
N ASN A 71 -4.33 11.73 -9.75
CA ASN A 71 -4.54 13.05 -10.36
C ASN A 71 -4.58 14.22 -9.37
N THR A 72 -3.80 14.15 -8.28
CA THR A 72 -3.67 15.22 -7.29
C THR A 72 -2.20 15.40 -6.88
N PRO A 73 -1.72 16.64 -6.63
CA PRO A 73 -0.41 16.85 -6.03
C PRO A 73 -0.24 16.07 -4.72
N GLY A 74 0.87 15.35 -4.56
CA GLY A 74 1.13 14.53 -3.38
C GLY A 74 0.21 13.30 -3.24
N ALA A 75 -0.26 12.75 -4.37
CA ALA A 75 -1.07 11.55 -4.40
C ALA A 75 -0.37 10.37 -3.70
N CYS A 76 -1.08 9.73 -2.78
CA CYS A 76 -0.56 8.61 -2.03
C CYS A 76 -0.53 7.31 -2.85
N ARG A 77 0.51 6.51 -2.65
CA ARG A 77 0.72 5.16 -3.16
C ARG A 77 0.92 4.20 -1.99
N VAL A 78 0.51 2.95 -2.19
CA VAL A 78 0.81 1.84 -1.30
C VAL A 78 1.80 0.93 -2.01
N PHE A 79 3.01 0.80 -1.47
CA PHE A 79 4.03 -0.11 -1.97
C PHE A 79 3.93 -1.43 -1.23
N TRP A 80 3.96 -2.54 -1.94
CA TRP A 80 3.77 -3.87 -1.35
C TRP A 80 4.40 -4.98 -2.19
N HIS A 81 4.60 -6.15 -1.58
CA HIS A 81 5.00 -7.37 -2.29
C HIS A 81 4.25 -8.59 -1.76
N TYR A 82 4.21 -9.67 -2.55
CA TYR A 82 3.73 -10.95 -2.05
C TYR A 82 4.67 -11.50 -0.98
N THR A 83 4.13 -11.98 0.13
CA THR A 83 4.93 -12.61 1.18
C THR A 83 5.36 -14.00 0.71
N THR A 84 6.66 -14.19 0.49
CA THR A 84 7.25 -15.43 -0.06
C THR A 84 7.04 -16.64 0.84
N ASP A 85 7.10 -16.44 2.16
CA ASP A 85 7.01 -17.52 3.16
C ASP A 85 5.56 -17.88 3.57
N LYS A 86 4.56 -17.11 3.13
CA LYS A 86 3.15 -17.28 3.57
C LYS A 86 2.15 -17.02 2.44
N ARG A 87 1.54 -18.08 1.91
CA ARG A 87 0.46 -17.96 0.92
C ARG A 87 -0.74 -17.18 1.48
N GLY A 88 -1.32 -16.30 0.65
CA GLY A 88 -2.45 -15.47 1.04
C GLY A 88 -2.08 -14.26 1.91
N PHE A 89 -0.79 -13.94 2.03
CA PHE A 89 -0.32 -12.71 2.66
C PHE A 89 0.38 -11.82 1.64
N ILE A 90 0.22 -10.52 1.84
CA ILE A 90 1.04 -9.50 1.19
C ILE A 90 1.61 -8.58 2.26
N THR A 91 2.82 -8.11 2.02
CA THR A 91 3.52 -7.19 2.92
C THR A 91 3.43 -5.80 2.34
N VAL A 92 2.81 -4.88 3.09
CA VAL A 92 2.84 -3.44 2.82
C VAL A 92 4.18 -2.90 3.30
N VAL A 93 4.94 -2.33 2.37
CA VAL A 93 6.31 -1.82 2.58
C VAL A 93 6.29 -0.36 3.00
N ALA A 94 5.50 0.47 2.32
CA ALA A 94 5.39 1.90 2.60
C ALA A 94 4.05 2.46 2.11
N ILE A 95 3.60 3.53 2.76
CA ILE A 95 2.40 4.30 2.39
C ILE A 95 2.79 5.76 2.33
N THR A 96 3.16 6.24 1.15
CA THR A 96 3.72 7.59 1.01
C THR A 96 3.28 8.23 -0.30
N ALA A 97 3.53 9.53 -0.45
CA ALA A 97 3.42 10.16 -1.77
C ALA A 97 4.39 9.46 -2.73
N HIS A 98 4.03 9.36 -4.01
CA HIS A 98 5.00 8.87 -4.98
C HIS A 98 6.27 9.75 -4.90
N PRO A 99 7.47 9.15 -4.76
CA PRO A 99 8.73 9.89 -4.75
C PRO A 99 9.01 10.63 -6.07
#